data_AF-A0A386RE70-F1
#
_entry.id   AF-A0A386RE70-F1
#
_cell.length_a   1.000
_cell.length_b   1.000
_cell.length_c   1.000
_cell.angle_alpha   90.00
_cell.angle_beta   90.00
_cell.angle_gamma   90.00
#
_symmetry.space_group_name_H-M   'P 1'
#
loop_
_entity.id
_entity.type
_entity.pdbx_description
1 polymer ?
#
loop_
_entity_poly.entity_id
_entity_poly.type
_entity_poly.pdbx_seq_one_letter_code
_entity_poly.pdbx_strand_id
1 'polypeptide(L)'
;MQKDTSITDKAMTLMYHNMRNQLFGDGNKRTAILAANKLMIDHGADLINVPLDKWDVWNDLISKYYLSGDMKTLKDWTYVNGIQGVTFDHKQNLPKPDINPEDYE
;
A
#
# COMPACT_ATOMS: atom_id res chain seq x y z
N MET A 1 23.44 14.65 -1.00
CA MET A 1 22.77 14.40 -2.29
C MET A 1 21.47 13.70 -1.99
N GLN A 2 20.32 14.38 -2.10
CA GLN A 2 19.04 13.68 -2.00
C GLN A 2 18.99 12.68 -3.16
N LYS A 3 18.90 11.39 -2.85
CA LYS A 3 18.65 10.37 -3.85
C LYS A 3 17.23 10.64 -4.36
N ASP A 4 17.09 10.95 -5.65
CA ASP A 4 15.77 11.09 -6.26
C ASP A 4 15.04 9.74 -6.16
N THR A 5 14.24 9.58 -5.11
CA THR A 5 13.44 8.39 -4.85
C THR A 5 12.09 8.52 -5.55
N SER A 6 11.69 7.45 -6.23
CA SER A 6 10.39 7.38 -6.91
C SER A 6 9.24 7.54 -5.90
N ILE A 7 8.06 7.92 -6.38
CA ILE A 7 6.86 7.99 -5.53
C ILE A 7 6.57 6.63 -4.91
N THR A 8 6.70 5.54 -5.68
CA THR A 8 6.53 4.17 -5.18
C THR A 8 7.50 3.87 -4.04
N ASP A 9 8.78 4.28 -4.17
CA ASP A 9 9.78 4.10 -3.11
C ASP A 9 9.43 4.89 -1.85
N LYS A 10 8.99 6.15 -2.00
CA LYS A 10 8.53 7.01 -0.90
C LYS A 10 7.29 6.43 -0.21
N ALA A 11 6.31 5.94 -0.97
CA ALA A 11 5.09 5.34 -0.45
C ALA A 11 5.37 4.05 0.32
N MET A 12 6.19 3.14 -0.21
CA MET A 12 6.57 1.93 0.54
C MET A 12 7.40 2.27 1.79
N THR A 13 8.25 3.30 1.73
CA THR A 13 9.01 3.77 2.90
C THR A 13 8.06 4.27 3.99
N LEU A 14 7.09 5.12 3.64
CA LEU A 14 6.04 5.59 4.54
C LEU A 14 5.25 4.41 5.14
N MET A 15 4.83 3.48 4.29
CA MET A 15 4.06 2.30 4.70
C MET A 15 4.81 1.50 5.76
N TYR A 16 6.04 1.07 5.47
CA TYR A 16 6.78 0.20 6.38
C TYR A 16 7.23 0.93 7.63
N HIS A 17 7.65 2.20 7.52
CA HIS A 17 7.94 3.03 8.68
C HIS A 17 6.75 3.08 9.65
N ASN A 18 5.55 3.37 9.14
CA ASN A 18 4.34 3.43 9.95
C ASN A 18 3.95 2.06 10.53
N MET A 19 4.07 0.98 9.74
CA MET A 19 3.82 -0.38 10.25
C MET A 19 4.72 -0.71 11.44
N ARG A 20 6.03 -0.40 11.36
CA ARG A 20 6.98 -0.71 12.44
C ARG A 20 6.76 0.11 13.70
N ASN A 21 6.34 1.37 13.57
CA ASN A 21 6.16 2.25 14.72
C ASN A 21 4.93 1.92 15.57
N GLN A 22 3.98 1.13 15.05
CA GLN A 22 2.79 0.70 15.80
C GLN A 22 2.04 1.87 16.50
N LEU A 23 1.75 2.94 15.74
CA LEU A 23 1.18 4.19 16.27
C LEU A 23 -0.20 4.05 16.93
N PHE A 24 -0.94 2.99 16.61
CA PHE A 24 -2.30 2.73 17.09
C PHE A 24 -2.38 1.41 17.87
N GLY A 25 -3.41 1.27 18.72
CA GLY A 25 -3.65 0.03 19.49
C GLY A 25 -4.02 -1.18 18.62
N ASP A 26 -4.68 -0.95 17.48
CA ASP A 26 -4.89 -1.92 16.40
C ASP A 26 -4.95 -1.17 15.06
N GLY A 27 -4.83 -1.88 13.94
CA GLY A 27 -5.07 -1.33 12.61
C GLY A 27 -3.83 -0.76 11.93
N ASN A 28 -2.64 -0.82 12.55
CA ASN A 28 -1.40 -0.24 12.04
C ASN A 28 -1.10 -0.61 10.57
N LYS A 29 -1.25 -1.89 10.20
CA LYS A 29 -1.05 -2.33 8.80
C LYS A 29 -2.05 -1.68 7.85
N ARG A 30 -3.35 -1.68 8.21
CA ARG A 30 -4.44 -1.12 7.40
C ARG A 30 -4.23 0.39 7.19
N THR A 31 -3.94 1.13 8.27
CA THR A 31 -3.70 2.57 8.22
C THR A 31 -2.44 2.91 7.41
N ALA A 32 -1.37 2.14 7.55
CA ALA A 32 -0.14 2.35 6.79
C ALA A 32 -0.32 2.13 5.28
N ILE A 33 -1.05 1.07 4.88
CA ILE A 33 -1.40 0.81 3.48
C ILE A 33 -2.25 1.96 2.93
N LEU A 34 -3.26 2.41 3.68
CA LEU A 34 -4.14 3.50 3.25
C LEU A 34 -3.35 4.80 3.01
N ALA A 35 -2.47 5.17 3.94
CA ALA A 35 -1.64 6.36 3.81
C ALA A 35 -0.68 6.29 2.59
N ALA A 36 -0.08 5.12 2.36
CA ALA A 36 0.80 4.91 1.22
C ALA A 36 0.04 4.94 -0.11
N ASN A 37 -1.12 4.29 -0.19
CA ASN A 37 -1.95 4.31 -1.39
C ASN A 37 -2.51 5.70 -1.70
N LYS A 38 -2.83 6.53 -0.68
CA LYS A 38 -3.17 7.94 -0.91
C LYS A 38 -2.05 8.67 -1.64
N LEU A 39 -0.80 8.52 -1.18
CA LEU A 39 0.35 9.14 -1.82
C LEU A 39 0.55 8.66 -3.26
N MET A 40 0.36 7.36 -3.52
CA MET A 40 0.50 6.79 -4.86
C MET A 40 -0.59 7.27 -5.82
N ILE A 41 -1.85 7.32 -5.37
CA ILE A 41 -2.99 7.82 -6.15
C ILE A 41 -2.80 9.28 -6.53
N ASP A 42 -2.39 10.13 -5.57
CA ASP A 42 -2.18 11.57 -5.79
C ASP A 42 -1.15 11.88 -6.88
N HIS A 43 -0.26 10.93 -7.17
CA HIS A 43 0.82 11.08 -8.14
C HIS A 43 0.72 10.10 -9.32
N GLY A 44 -0.38 9.34 -9.44
CA GLY A 44 -0.58 8.38 -10.54
C GLY A 44 0.43 7.23 -10.57
N ALA A 45 0.88 6.74 -9.40
CA ALA A 45 1.97 5.77 -9.27
C ALA A 45 1.49 4.32 -9.01
N ASP A 46 0.30 3.94 -9.49
CA ASP A 46 -0.37 2.65 -9.25
C ASP A 46 -0.81 2.43 -7.78
N LEU A 47 -1.10 1.18 -7.38
CA LEU A 47 -1.59 0.81 -6.05
C LEU A 47 -0.74 -0.28 -5.40
N ILE A 48 -0.54 -0.19 -4.09
CA ILE A 48 -0.08 -1.31 -3.27
C ILE A 48 -1.28 -2.18 -2.91
N ASN A 49 -1.28 -3.41 -3.41
CA ASN A 49 -2.21 -4.47 -3.05
C ASN A 49 -1.51 -5.84 -3.10
N VAL A 50 -1.10 -6.34 -1.94
CA VAL A 50 -0.42 -7.64 -1.82
C VAL A 50 -1.44 -8.77 -1.92
N PRO A 51 -1.32 -9.69 -2.91
CA PRO A 51 -2.23 -10.82 -3.07
C PRO A 51 -2.29 -11.73 -1.84
N LEU A 52 -3.49 -12.26 -1.53
CA LEU A 52 -3.73 -13.08 -0.33
C LEU A 52 -2.83 -14.32 -0.26
N ASP A 53 -2.60 -14.98 -1.39
CA ASP A 53 -1.73 -16.15 -1.54
C ASP A 53 -0.25 -15.84 -1.27
N LYS A 54 0.13 -14.57 -1.15
CA LYS A 54 1.49 -14.12 -0.83
C LYS A 54 1.62 -13.53 0.57
N TRP A 55 0.55 -13.51 1.37
CA TRP A 55 0.56 -12.89 2.70
C TRP A 55 1.52 -13.55 3.68
N ASP A 56 1.72 -14.87 3.60
CA ASP A 56 2.63 -15.57 4.50
C ASP A 56 4.08 -15.08 4.33
N VAL A 57 4.55 -15.01 3.08
CA VAL A 57 5.89 -14.49 2.74
C VAL A 57 6.00 -13.01 3.12
N TRP A 58 4.95 -12.23 2.83
CA TRP A 58 4.94 -10.81 3.16
C TRP A 58 5.02 -10.55 4.67
N ASN A 59 4.26 -11.29 5.47
CA ASN A 59 4.26 -11.19 6.92
C ASN A 59 5.59 -11.62 7.55
N ASP A 60 6.25 -12.65 7.00
CA ASP A 60 7.60 -13.05 7.40
C ASP A 60 8.61 -11.93 7.14
N LEU A 61 8.57 -11.29 5.96
CA LEU A 61 9.44 -10.16 5.64
C LEU A 61 9.19 -8.94 6.53
N ILE A 62 7.93 -8.63 6.86
CA ILE A 62 7.58 -7.59 7.84
C ILE A 62 8.17 -7.94 9.21
N SER A 63 8.06 -9.19 9.65
CA SER A 63 8.60 -9.64 10.94
C SER A 63 10.12 -9.50 11.00
N LYS A 64 10.83 -9.87 9.92
CA LYS A 64 12.27 -9.65 9.78
C LYS A 64 12.64 -8.17 9.80
N TYR A 65 11.85 -7.33 9.16
CA TYR A 65 12.05 -5.88 9.20
C TYR A 65 11.85 -5.29 10.60
N TYR A 66 10.87 -5.79 11.38
CA TYR A 66 10.67 -5.33 12.75
C TYR A 66 11.91 -5.55 13.61
N LEU A 67 12.54 -6.72 13.46
CA LEU A 67 13.76 -7.10 14.18
C LEU A 67 15.01 -6.36 13.70
N SER A 68 15.21 -6.30 12.37
CA SER A 68 16.45 -5.78 11.78
C SER A 68 16.48 -4.27 11.59
N GLY A 69 15.31 -3.65 11.40
CA GLY A 69 15.21 -2.25 10.94
C GLY A 69 15.58 -2.04 9.46
N ASP A 70 15.97 -3.09 8.72
CA ASP A 70 16.28 -3.01 7.30
C ASP A 70 15.04 -3.34 6.45
N MET A 71 14.55 -2.33 5.72
CA MET A 71 13.39 -2.46 4.84
C MET A 71 13.73 -2.80 3.39
N LYS A 72 15.01 -2.94 3.01
CA LYS A 72 15.41 -3.11 1.60
C LYS A 72 14.76 -4.34 0.97
N THR A 73 14.98 -5.52 1.55
CA THR A 73 14.43 -6.78 1.02
C THR A 73 12.91 -6.77 0.98
N LEU A 74 12.27 -6.17 1.99
CA LEU A 74 10.82 -6.04 2.07
C LEU A 74 10.28 -5.12 0.96
N LYS A 75 10.94 -3.99 0.70
CA LYS A 75 10.56 -3.08 -0.40
C LYS A 75 10.75 -3.72 -1.77
N ASP A 76 11.89 -4.37 -1.99
CA ASP A 76 12.20 -5.05 -3.26
C ASP A 76 11.15 -6.14 -3.55
N TRP A 77 10.80 -6.94 -2.55
CA TRP A 77 9.78 -7.98 -2.69
C TRP A 77 8.39 -7.42 -2.97
N THR A 78 7.99 -6.37 -2.24
CA THR A 78 6.69 -5.72 -2.41
C THR A 78 6.56 -5.02 -3.75
N TYR A 79 7.63 -4.41 -4.26
CA TYR A 79 7.63 -3.82 -5.58
C TYR A 79 7.28 -4.85 -6.66
N VAL A 80 7.89 -6.04 -6.58
CA VAL A 80 7.68 -7.13 -7.54
C VAL A 80 6.31 -7.79 -7.39
N ASN A 81 5.82 -7.94 -6.17
CA ASN A 81 4.69 -8.83 -5.88
C ASN A 81 3.40 -8.14 -5.46
N GLY A 82 3.49 -6.88 -5.03
CA GLY A 82 2.42 -6.16 -4.36
C GLY A 82 2.04 -4.84 -5.03
N ILE A 83 2.71 -4.44 -6.12
CA ILE A 83 2.27 -3.29 -6.93
C ILE A 83 1.31 -3.80 -8.00
N GLN A 84 0.11 -3.22 -8.03
CA GLN A 84 -0.91 -3.53 -9.01
C GLN A 84 -1.20 -2.27 -9.82
N GLY A 85 -0.95 -2.36 -11.14
CA GLY A 85 -1.28 -1.32 -12.08
C GLY A 85 -2.78 -1.09 -12.19
N VAL A 86 -3.19 0.15 -12.40
CA VAL A 86 -4.59 0.45 -12.70
C VAL A 86 -4.89 0.02 -14.13
N THR A 87 -5.63 -1.07 -14.30
CA THR A 87 -6.15 -1.48 -15.61
C THR A 87 -7.49 -0.80 -15.84
N PHE A 88 -7.53 0.20 -16.71
CA PHE A 88 -8.78 0.80 -17.17
C PHE A 88 -9.37 -0.09 -18.25
N ASP A 89 -10.23 -1.03 -17.88
CA ASP A 89 -11.05 -1.73 -18.86
C ASP A 89 -12.18 -0.80 -19.30
N HIS A 90 -12.03 -0.19 -20.48
CA HIS A 90 -13.02 0.73 -21.07
C HIS A 90 -14.40 0.08 -21.32
N LYS A 91 -14.57 -1.21 -21.05
CA LYS A 91 -15.83 -1.96 -21.21
C LYS A 91 -16.61 -2.21 -19.91
N GLN A 92 -16.20 -1.62 -18.79
CA GLN A 92 -16.93 -1.80 -17.54
C GLN A 92 -18.29 -1.06 -17.59
N ASN A 93 -19.35 -1.79 -17.96
CA ASN A 93 -20.75 -1.42 -17.68
C ASN A 93 -21.03 -1.59 -16.18
N LEU A 94 -20.26 -0.91 -15.32
CA LEU A 94 -20.59 -0.85 -13.91
C LEU A 94 -21.91 -0.09 -13.79
N PRO A 95 -22.92 -0.63 -13.07
CA PRO A 95 -24.10 0.15 -12.76
C PRO A 95 -23.65 1.42 -12.04
N LYS A 96 -24.22 2.57 -12.43
CA LYS A 96 -24.00 3.81 -11.68
C LYS A 96 -24.33 3.52 -10.21
N PRO A 97 -23.49 3.94 -9.26
CA PRO A 97 -23.83 3.78 -7.86
C PRO A 97 -25.19 4.43 -7.61
N ASP A 98 -26.10 3.71 -6.97
CA ASP A 98 -27.34 4.30 -6.48
C ASP A 98 -26.98 5.08 -5.21
N ILE A 99 -26.82 6.39 -5.38
CA ILE A 99 -26.47 7.29 -4.28
C ILE A 99 -27.80 7.90 -3.81
N ASN A 100 -28.40 7.34 -2.76
CA ASN A 100 -29.58 7.96 -2.14
C ASN A 100 -29.09 9.13 -1.26
N PRO A 101 -29.52 10.37 -1.52
CA PRO A 101 -29.16 11.51 -0.68
C PRO A 101 -29.51 11.32 0.82
N GLU A 102 -30.53 10.52 1.11
CA GLU A 102 -30.94 10.20 2.50
C GLU A 102 -29.94 9.31 3.25
N ASP A 103 -29.02 8.63 2.57
CA ASP A 103 -28.00 7.80 3.23
C ASP A 103 -26.89 8.65 3.91
N TYR A 104 -26.91 9.98 3.68
CA TYR A 104 -25.89 10.93 4.14
C TYR A 104 -26.45 12.09 4.98
N GLU A 105 -27.76 12.08 5.28
CA GLU A 105 -28.41 12.97 6.27
C GLU A 105 -28.75 12.20 7.55
#